data_AF-A0A6B2V9V7-F1
#
_entry.id   AF-A0A6B2V9V7-F1
#
_cell.length_a   1.000
_cell.length_b   1.000
_cell.length_c   1.000
_cell.angle_alpha   90.00
_cell.angle_beta   90.00
_cell.angle_gamma   90.00
#
_symmetry.space_group_name_H-M   'P 1'
#
loop_
_entity.id
_entity.type
_entity.pdbx_description
1 polymer ?
#
loop_
_entity_poly.entity_id
_entity_poly.type
_entity_poly.pdbx_seq_one_letter_code
_entity_poly.pdbx_strand_id
1 'polypeptide(L)' 'MSDHHILGGRQAGERHIIRAGQGGGRDVFEYALLRVVPRVERGECVNAGVLVYCRAQGYVGARTHLDTARLRALDPAVDV' A
#
# COMPACT_ATOMS: atom_id res chain seq x y z
N MET A 1 3.58 -38.81 -36.81
CA MET A 1 2.88 -38.23 -37.96
C MET A 1 1.49 -37.81 -37.51
N SER A 2 1.14 -36.57 -37.85
CA SER A 2 -0.15 -35.89 -37.68
C SER A 2 -0.35 -35.07 -36.41
N ASP A 3 0.11 -33.82 -36.54
CA ASP A 3 -0.48 -32.62 -35.96
C ASP A 3 -1.98 -32.52 -36.21
N HIS A 4 -2.73 -32.07 -35.21
CA HIS A 4 -3.88 -31.20 -35.43
C HIS A 4 -3.93 -30.09 -34.37
N HIS A 5 -3.56 -28.90 -34.84
CA HIS A 5 -3.90 -27.59 -34.27
C HIS A 5 -5.39 -27.50 -33.94
N ILE A 6 -5.74 -26.93 -32.77
CA ILE A 6 -6.75 -25.86 -32.66
C ILE A 6 -6.34 -24.88 -31.55
N LEU A 7 -6.14 -23.62 -31.94
CA LEU A 7 -6.12 -22.42 -31.10
C LEU A 7 -7.51 -22.16 -30.52
N GLY A 8 -7.61 -21.69 -29.27
CA GLY A 8 -8.85 -21.05 -28.82
C GLY A 8 -8.93 -20.78 -27.33
N GLY A 9 -8.22 -19.77 -26.84
CA GLY A 9 -8.38 -19.33 -25.46
C GLY A 9 -7.54 -18.10 -25.15
N ARG A 10 -7.97 -16.95 -25.68
CA ARG A 10 -7.41 -15.63 -25.37
C ARG A 10 -7.46 -15.40 -23.85
N GLN A 11 -6.35 -15.54 -23.15
CA GLN A 11 -6.19 -14.90 -21.84
C GLN A 11 -5.66 -13.49 -22.07
N ALA A 12 -6.58 -12.64 -22.56
CA ALA A 12 -6.42 -11.20 -22.47
C ALA A 12 -6.63 -10.82 -20.99
N GLY A 13 -5.62 -10.18 -20.41
CA GLY A 13 -5.70 -9.61 -19.07
C GLY A 13 -4.64 -10.16 -18.13
N GLU A 14 -3.37 -9.99 -18.49
CA GLU A 14 -2.28 -9.88 -17.52
C GLU A 14 -2.48 -8.63 -16.66
N ARG A 15 -3.53 -8.65 -15.84
CA ARG A 15 -3.49 -7.92 -14.58
C ARG A 15 -2.52 -8.73 -13.75
N HIS A 16 -1.39 -8.11 -13.43
CA HIS A 16 -0.40 -8.59 -12.49
C HIS A 16 -1.05 -8.72 -11.10
N ILE A 17 -1.91 -9.72 -10.91
CA ILE A 17 -2.49 -10.06 -9.61
C ILE A 17 -1.52 -11.07 -9.01
N ILE A 18 -0.54 -10.54 -8.29
CA ILE A 18 0.16 -11.13 -7.13
C ILE A 18 0.25 -12.66 -7.19
N ARG A 19 1.32 -13.18 -7.80
CA ARG A 19 1.70 -14.59 -7.64
C ARG A 19 1.98 -14.80 -6.15
N ALA A 20 1.07 -15.47 -5.44
CA ALA A 20 1.32 -15.98 -4.11
C ALA A 20 2.62 -16.82 -4.15
N GLY A 21 3.50 -16.57 -3.18
CA GLY A 21 4.89 -17.03 -3.14
C GLY A 21 5.09 -18.47 -3.61
N GLN A 22 5.77 -18.60 -4.74
CA GLN A 22 6.38 -19.85 -5.20
C GLN A 22 7.82 -19.50 -5.58
N GLY A 23 8.71 -19.48 -4.57
CA GLY A 23 10.16 -19.29 -4.73
C GLY A 23 10.84 -18.58 -3.56
N GLY A 24 11.35 -19.35 -2.58
CA GLY A 24 12.22 -18.87 -1.49
C GLY A 24 11.47 -18.40 -0.24
N GLY A 25 11.95 -18.76 0.96
CA GLY A 25 11.29 -18.49 2.26
C GLY A 25 11.23 -17.02 2.69
N ARG A 26 10.65 -16.14 1.87
CA ARG A 26 10.39 -14.74 2.17
C ARG A 26 8.91 -14.44 1.99
N ASP A 27 8.30 -13.85 3.01
CA ASP A 27 6.93 -13.35 2.95
C ASP A 27 6.88 -11.92 2.42
N VAL A 28 5.82 -11.59 1.68
CA VAL A 28 5.58 -10.25 1.16
C VAL A 28 4.95 -9.38 2.25
N PHE A 29 5.54 -8.20 2.44
CA PHE A 29 4.99 -7.14 3.27
C PHE A 29 4.54 -5.98 2.39
N GLU A 30 3.32 -5.55 2.58
CA GLU A 30 2.74 -4.34 1.97
C GLU A 30 2.76 -3.22 3.00
N TYR A 31 2.96 -1.98 2.55
CA TYR A 31 2.94 -0.83 3.44
C TYR A 31 2.16 0.34 2.86
N ALA A 32 1.60 1.16 3.74
CA ALA A 32 0.94 2.40 3.40
C ALA A 32 1.40 3.50 4.35
N LEU A 33 1.61 4.70 3.81
CA LEU A 33 1.91 5.89 4.62
C LEU A 33 0.62 6.47 5.18
N LEU A 34 0.64 6.79 6.48
CA LEU A 34 -0.39 7.58 7.12
C LEU A 34 0.03 9.05 7.06
N ARG A 35 -0.85 9.91 6.54
CA ARG A 35 -0.60 11.35 6.41
C ARG A 35 -1.76 12.14 6.96
N VAL A 36 -1.46 13.20 7.69
CA VAL A 36 -2.46 14.17 8.16
C VAL A 36 -2.47 15.36 7.20
N VAL A 37 -3.67 15.79 6.84
CA VAL A 37 -3.93 16.97 6.03
C VAL A 37 -4.65 17.98 6.93
N PRO A 38 -3.94 18.95 7.54
CA PRO A 38 -4.54 19.90 8.48
C PRO A 38 -5.63 20.76 7.83
N ARG A 39 -5.45 21.10 6.54
CA ARG A 39 -6.37 21.91 5.76
C ARG A 39 -6.44 21.39 4.32
N VAL A 40 -7.60 20.85 3.94
CA VAL A 40 -7.79 20.11 2.69
C VAL A 40 -7.63 21.01 1.47
N GLU A 41 -8.09 22.25 1.56
CA GLU A 41 -8.09 23.23 0.46
C GLU A 41 -6.67 23.61 0.03
N ARG A 42 -5.69 23.48 0.93
CA ARG A 42 -4.28 23.79 0.65
C ARG A 42 -3.50 22.60 0.10
N GLY A 43 -4.05 21.38 0.20
CA GLY A 43 -3.42 20.16 -0.31
C GLY A 43 -2.13 19.76 0.40
N GLU A 44 -1.83 20.33 1.57
CA GLU A 44 -0.62 20.03 2.32
C GLU A 44 -0.79 18.78 3.18
N CYS A 45 0.30 18.05 3.40
CA CYS A 45 0.27 16.86 4.25
C CYS A 45 1.55 16.68 5.06
N VAL A 46 1.40 16.08 6.25
CA VAL A 46 2.49 15.68 7.13
C VAL A 46 2.44 14.17 7.33
N ASN A 47 3.59 13.49 7.21
CA ASN A 47 3.69 12.08 7.56
C ASN A 47 3.40 11.89 9.05
N ALA A 48 2.44 11.02 9.35
CA ALA A 48 1.99 10.72 10.70
C ALA A 48 2.27 9.26 11.11
N GLY A 49 2.65 8.41 10.16
CA GLY A 49 2.98 7.02 10.46
C GLY A 49 3.05 6.11 9.24
N VAL A 50 3.14 4.81 9.52
CA VAL A 50 3.15 3.73 8.53
C VAL A 50 2.29 2.57 9.02
N LEU A 51 1.51 2.00 8.09
CA LEU A 51 0.83 0.72 8.25
C LEU A 51 1.64 -0.34 7.50
N VAL A 52 1.84 -1.51 8.11
CA VAL A 52 2.52 -2.65 7.51
C VAL A 52 1.60 -3.87 7.63
N TYR A 53 1.40 -4.57 6.52
CA TYR A 53 0.53 -5.74 6.43
C TYR A 53 1.27 -6.90 5.77
N CYS A 54 1.06 -8.11 6.29
CA CYS A 54 1.53 -9.35 5.67
C CYS A 54 0.43 -10.41 5.75
N ARG A 55 -0.12 -10.79 4.59
CA ARG A 55 -1.16 -11.82 4.50
C ARG A 55 -0.67 -13.19 4.96
N ALA A 56 0.53 -13.58 4.55
CA ALA A 56 1.09 -14.90 4.84
C ALA A 56 1.30 -15.13 6.34
N GLN A 57 1.66 -14.05 7.06
CA GLN A 57 1.89 -14.05 8.50
C GLN A 57 0.65 -13.66 9.32
N GLY A 58 -0.48 -13.33 8.67
CA GLY A 58 -1.67 -12.79 9.36
C GLY A 58 -1.37 -11.53 10.17
N TYR A 59 -0.37 -10.75 9.76
CA TYR A 59 0.15 -9.63 10.53
C TYR A 59 -0.36 -8.29 10.00
N VAL A 60 -0.78 -7.43 10.92
CA VAL A 60 -1.02 -6.00 10.68
C VAL A 60 -0.42 -5.21 11.82
N GLY A 61 0.37 -4.20 11.50
CA GLY A 61 0.98 -3.32 12.50
C GLY A 61 1.03 -1.88 12.01
N ALA A 62 0.86 -0.94 12.94
CA ALA A 62 0.98 0.48 12.65
C ALA A 62 1.97 1.11 13.63
N ARG A 63 2.78 2.04 13.13
CA ARG A 63 3.57 2.95 13.97
C ARG A 63 3.25 4.38 13.58
N THR A 64 2.92 5.18 14.58
CA THR A 64 2.59 6.58 14.42
C THR A 64 3.59 7.46 15.16
N HIS A 65 3.85 8.62 14.59
CA HIS A 65 4.62 9.68 15.22
C HIS A 65 4.09 11.00 14.67
N LEU A 66 3.46 11.79 15.53
CA LEU A 66 2.79 13.02 15.16
C LEU A 66 3.57 14.23 15.68
N ASP A 67 4.09 15.04 14.78
CA ASP A 67 4.74 16.31 15.12
C ASP A 67 3.69 17.43 15.20
N THR A 68 3.23 17.72 16.40
CA THR A 68 2.19 18.73 16.64
C THR A 68 2.65 20.14 16.29
N ALA A 69 3.94 20.44 16.46
CA ALA A 69 4.50 21.75 16.11
C ALA A 69 4.47 21.95 14.59
N ARG A 70 4.83 20.93 13.81
CA ARG A 70 4.74 20.98 12.35
C ARG A 70 3.29 21.12 11.87
N LEU A 71 2.34 20.43 12.50
CA LEU A 71 0.93 20.56 12.15
C LEU A 71 0.40 21.96 12.43
N ARG A 72 0.68 22.52 13.61
CA ARG A 72 0.28 23.89 13.98
C ARG A 72 0.97 24.96 13.13
N ALA A 73 2.14 24.67 12.57
CA ALA A 73 2.79 25.54 11.60
C ALA A 73 2.07 25.58 10.24
N LEU A 74 1.43 24.48 9.82
CA LEU A 74 0.64 24.43 8.58
C LEU A 74 -0.78 24.99 8.78
N ASP A 75 -1.39 24.69 9.91
CA ASP A 75 -2.67 25.26 10.33
C ASP A 75 -2.67 25.50 11.84
N PRO A 76 -2.60 26.77 12.30
CA PRO A 76 -2.63 27.10 13.72
C PRO A 76 -3.90 26.64 14.45
N ALA A 77 -5.00 26.41 13.73
CA ALA A 77 -6.27 25.98 14.31
C ALA A 77 -6.44 24.45 14.33
N VAL A 78 -5.42 23.68 13.95
CA VAL A 78 -5.47 22.20 13.96
C VAL A 78 -5.63 21.66 15.39
N ASP A 79 -6.58 20.74 15.58
CA ASP A 79 -6.88 20.11 16.87
C ASP A 79 -5.91 18.95 17.13
N VAL A 80 -4.84 19.22 17.89
CA VAL A 80 -3.74 18.30 18.23
C VAL A 80 -3.24 18.46 19.65
#